data_AF-A0A7W8IFV2-F1
#
_entry.id   AF-A0A7W8IFV2-F1
#
_cell.length_a   1.000
_cell.length_b   1.000
_cell.length_c   1.000
_cell.angle_alpha   90.00
_cell.angle_beta   90.00
_cell.angle_gamma   90.00
#
_symmetry.space_group_name_H-M   'P 1'
#
loop_
_entity.id
_entity.type
_entity.pdbx_description
1 polymer ?
#
loop_
_entity_poly.entity_id
_entity_poly.type
_entity_poly.pdbx_seq_one_letter_code
_entity_poly.pdbx_strand_id
1 'polypeptide(L)'
;MALFLAIDAGGTKTRCLLADETKILGHAITGSVELTRVSEAEASSHLRAMLAEVSQVANVSLGELSQTCVGLAGLSIDAVREWPSARLEPSSVGTCTS
;
A
#
# COMPACT_ATOMS: atom_id res chain seq x y z
N MET A 1 -4.48 17.81 -9.94
CA MET A 1 -3.96 16.54 -10.44
C MET A 1 -4.26 15.51 -9.38
N ALA A 2 -4.94 14.43 -9.72
CA ALA A 2 -5.16 13.36 -8.76
C ALA A 2 -3.90 12.51 -8.62
N LEU A 3 -3.59 12.10 -7.39
CA LEU A 3 -2.47 11.21 -7.09
C LEU A 3 -3.01 9.89 -6.56
N PHE A 4 -2.48 8.80 -7.10
CA PHE A 4 -2.95 7.44 -6.82
C PHE A 4 -1.80 6.61 -6.27
N LEU A 5 -2.07 5.91 -5.17
CA LEU A 5 -1.18 4.92 -4.60
C LEU A 5 -1.76 3.52 -4.85
N ALA A 6 -0.99 2.60 -5.41
CA ALA A 6 -1.41 1.21 -5.58
C ALA A 6 -0.44 0.30 -4.82
N ILE A 7 -0.98 -0.54 -3.93
CA ILE A 7 -0.23 -1.53 -3.16
C ILE A 7 -0.69 -2.92 -3.58
N ASP A 8 0.26 -3.75 -4.02
CA ASP A 8 0.04 -5.16 -4.37
C ASP A 8 0.84 -6.04 -3.40
N ALA A 9 0.12 -6.74 -2.54
CA ALA A 9 0.65 -7.56 -1.46
C ALA A 9 0.16 -9.01 -1.60
N GLY A 10 0.84 -9.76 -2.46
CA GLY A 10 0.59 -11.19 -2.68
C GLY A 10 1.84 -12.03 -2.42
N GLY A 11 1.80 -12.90 -1.42
CA GLY A 11 2.85 -13.88 -1.17
C GLY A 11 4.08 -13.32 -0.46
N THR A 12 5.25 -13.38 -1.09
CA THR A 12 6.55 -13.12 -0.43
C THR A 12 7.05 -11.69 -0.57
N LYS A 13 6.46 -10.89 -1.46
CA LYS A 13 6.89 -9.51 -1.73
C LYS A 13 5.67 -8.61 -1.83
N THR A 14 5.87 -7.36 -1.45
CA THR A 14 4.87 -6.30 -1.59
C THR A 14 5.42 -5.23 -2.51
N ARG A 15 4.62 -4.77 -3.47
CA ARG A 15 4.98 -3.72 -4.40
C ARG A 15 4.08 -2.52 -4.19
N CYS A 16 4.63 -1.33 -4.44
CA CYS A 16 3.88 -0.10 -4.43
C CYS A 16 4.23 0.77 -5.62
N LEU A 17 3.22 1.41 -6.20
CA LEU A 17 3.32 2.38 -7.28
C LEU A 17 2.62 3.68 -6.84
N LEU A 18 3.26 4.82 -7.07
CA LEU A 18 2.66 6.14 -6.97
C LEU A 18 2.60 6.74 -8.38
N ALA A 19 1.41 7.14 -8.80
CA ALA A 19 1.15 7.64 -10.15
C ALA A 19 0.23 8.87 -10.12
N ASP A 20 0.31 9.67 -11.17
CA ASP A 20 -0.74 10.62 -11.53
C ASP A 20 -1.63 10.02 -12.63
N GLU A 21 -2.52 10.83 -13.20
CA GLU A 21 -3.46 10.44 -14.25
C GLU A 21 -2.78 10.03 -15.58
N THR A 22 -1.47 10.27 -15.71
CA THR A 22 -0.72 10.16 -16.97
C THR A 22 0.49 9.23 -16.90
N LYS A 23 1.12 9.08 -15.74
CA LYS A 23 2.37 8.32 -15.58
C LYS A 23 2.62 7.86 -14.14
N ILE A 24 3.52 6.88 -14.04
CA ILE A 24 4.11 6.47 -12.76
C ILE A 24 5.17 7.50 -12.35
N LEU A 25 5.09 7.97 -11.11
CA LEU A 25 6.00 8.93 -10.49
C LEU A 25 7.07 8.23 -9.65
N GLY A 26 6.72 7.12 -9.02
CA GLY A 26 7.66 6.32 -8.22
C GLY A 26 7.15 4.92 -7.93
N HIS A 27 8.07 4.04 -7.52
CA HIS A 27 7.74 2.70 -7.08
C HIS A 27 8.67 2.23 -5.97
N ALA A 28 8.20 1.30 -5.14
CA ALA A 28 8.99 0.65 -4.09
C ALA A 28 8.61 -0.84 -3.97
N ILE A 29 9.53 -1.66 -3.47
CA ILE A 29 9.31 -3.09 -3.22
C ILE A 29 9.85 -3.44 -1.85
N THR A 30 9.05 -4.14 -1.05
CA THR A 30 9.44 -4.59 0.30
C THR A 30 9.12 -6.07 0.49
N GLY A 31 9.40 -6.58 1.69
CA GLY A 31 9.02 -7.92 2.11
C GLY A 31 7.50 -8.13 2.13
N SER A 32 7.08 -9.32 2.56
CA SER A 32 5.65 -9.62 2.67
C SER A 32 4.97 -8.74 3.72
N VAL A 33 3.75 -8.30 3.43
CA VAL A 33 2.81 -7.75 4.42
C VAL A 33 1.60 -8.67 4.64
N GLU A 34 1.68 -9.92 4.13
CA GLU A 34 0.62 -10.92 4.26
C GLU A 34 0.57 -11.44 5.71
N LEU A 35 -0.49 -11.11 6.44
CA LEU A 35 -0.62 -11.44 7.88
C LEU A 35 -0.68 -12.95 8.17
N THR A 36 -0.86 -13.79 7.17
CA THR A 36 -0.77 -15.26 7.27
C THR A 36 0.69 -15.76 7.29
N ARG A 37 1.65 -14.92 6.88
CA ARG A 37 3.07 -15.27 6.72
C ARG A 37 3.98 -14.57 7.71
N VAL A 38 3.69 -13.32 8.02
CA VAL A 38 4.50 -12.48 8.89
C VAL A 38 3.65 -11.95 10.03
N SER A 39 4.30 -11.52 11.11
CA SER A 39 3.61 -10.86 12.21
C SER A 39 3.03 -9.50 11.76
N GLU A 40 1.97 -9.05 12.42
CA GLU A 40 1.39 -7.72 12.17
C GLU A 40 2.42 -6.59 12.34
N ALA A 41 3.33 -6.72 13.32
CA ALA A 41 4.39 -5.75 13.56
C ALA A 41 5.39 -5.69 12.40
N GLU A 42 5.78 -6.85 11.86
CA GLU A 42 6.67 -6.95 10.71
C GLU A 42 6.01 -6.40 9.44
N ALA A 43 4.76 -6.79 9.16
CA ALA A 43 3.96 -6.23 8.05
C ALA A 43 3.85 -4.71 8.15
N SER A 44 3.63 -4.17 9.36
CA SER A 44 3.56 -2.73 9.61
C SER A 44 4.87 -2.02 9.32
N SER A 45 5.99 -2.64 9.72
CA SER A 45 7.33 -2.12 9.46
C SER A 45 7.62 -2.08 7.95
N HIS A 46 7.35 -3.17 7.24
CA HIS A 46 7.51 -3.26 5.79
C HIS A 46 6.66 -2.22 5.05
N LEU A 47 5.39 -2.08 5.43
CA LEU A 47 4.48 -1.09 4.84
C LEU A 47 5.01 0.34 5.05
N ARG A 48 5.38 0.70 6.29
CA ARG A 48 5.90 2.05 6.60
C ARG A 48 7.18 2.37 5.83
N ALA A 49 8.12 1.44 5.74
CA ALA A 49 9.37 1.63 5.01
C ALA A 49 9.11 1.86 3.51
N MET A 50 8.25 1.04 2.91
CA MET A 50 7.88 1.14 1.50
C MET A 50 7.12 2.44 1.18
N LEU A 51 6.22 2.88 2.06
CA LEU A 51 5.52 4.16 1.92
C LEU A 51 6.47 5.35 1.95
N ALA A 52 7.46 5.33 2.85
CA ALA A 52 8.49 6.37 2.90
C ALA A 52 9.36 6.38 1.64
N GLU A 53 9.75 5.20 1.15
CA GLU A 53 10.56 5.04 -0.06
C GLU A 53 9.82 5.54 -1.30
N VAL A 54 8.57 5.12 -1.53
CA VAL A 54 7.82 5.55 -2.73
C VAL A 54 7.55 7.05 -2.73
N SER A 55 7.28 7.64 -1.56
CA SER A 55 7.11 9.10 -1.41
C SER A 55 8.41 9.84 -1.74
N GLN A 56 9.55 9.34 -1.28
CA GLN A 56 10.86 9.90 -1.58
C GLN A 56 11.20 9.80 -3.07
N VAL A 57 10.98 8.64 -3.70
CA VAL A 57 11.26 8.42 -5.13
C VAL A 57 10.37 9.29 -6.00
N ALA A 58 9.08 9.38 -5.67
CA ALA A 58 8.12 10.19 -6.41
C ALA A 58 8.25 11.71 -6.14
N ASN A 59 8.95 12.10 -5.07
CA ASN A 59 9.02 13.46 -4.54
C ASN A 59 7.62 14.07 -4.31
N VAL A 60 6.74 13.29 -3.69
CA VAL A 60 5.32 13.60 -3.43
C VAL A 60 4.98 13.25 -1.99
N SER A 61 4.23 14.11 -1.31
CA SER A 61 3.73 13.82 0.03
C SER A 61 2.56 12.83 -0.02
N LEU A 62 2.55 11.83 0.88
CA LEU A 62 1.43 10.89 0.96
C LEU A 62 0.11 11.55 1.38
N GLY A 63 0.16 12.74 2.01
CA GLY A 63 -1.04 13.53 2.33
C GLY A 63 -1.71 14.19 1.11
N GLU A 64 -1.07 14.15 -0.06
CA GLU A 64 -1.62 14.64 -1.32
C GLU A 64 -2.33 13.54 -2.13
N LEU A 65 -2.29 12.30 -1.65
CA LEU A 65 -2.94 11.17 -2.30
C LEU A 65 -4.45 11.39 -2.35
N SER A 66 -4.99 11.31 -3.56
CA SER A 66 -6.42 11.36 -3.80
C SER A 66 -7.07 10.02 -3.47
N GLN A 67 -6.41 8.91 -3.81
CA GLN A 67 -6.89 7.54 -3.56
C GLN A 67 -5.70 6.58 -3.38
N THR A 68 -5.93 5.54 -2.58
CA THR A 68 -5.03 4.42 -2.31
C THR A 68 -5.78 3.13 -2.58
N CYS A 69 -5.29 2.34 -3.52
CA CYS A 69 -5.81 1.02 -3.85
C CYS A 69 -4.93 -0.05 -3.22
N VAL A 70 -5.52 -0.96 -2.45
CA VAL A 70 -4.79 -2.06 -1.81
C VAL A 70 -5.33 -3.40 -2.30
N GLY A 71 -4.46 -4.19 -2.93
CA GLY A 71 -4.67 -5.60 -3.25
C GLY A 71 -3.89 -6.47 -2.25
N LEU A 72 -4.60 -7.31 -1.50
CA LEU A 72 -4.01 -8.22 -0.50
C LEU A 72 -4.44 -9.64 -0.79
N ALA A 73 -3.50 -10.58 -0.65
CA ALA A 73 -3.88 -11.99 -0.52
C ALA A 73 -4.66 -12.19 0.80
N GLY A 74 -5.79 -12.90 0.72
CA GLY A 74 -6.61 -13.20 1.90
C GLY A 74 -7.63 -12.12 2.30
N LEU A 75 -8.04 -11.22 1.39
CA LEU A 75 -9.11 -10.21 1.62
C LEU A 75 -10.48 -10.79 2.06
N SER A 76 -10.67 -12.10 2.00
CA SER A 76 -11.81 -12.81 2.59
C SER A 76 -11.73 -12.94 4.11
N ILE A 77 -10.59 -12.62 4.73
CA ILE A 77 -10.37 -12.62 6.17
C ILE A 77 -10.52 -11.19 6.67
N ASP A 78 -11.48 -10.94 7.57
CA ASP A 78 -11.78 -9.59 8.08
C ASP A 78 -10.55 -8.89 8.66
N ALA A 79 -9.73 -9.61 9.44
CA ALA A 79 -8.50 -9.06 10.00
C ALA A 79 -7.52 -8.56 8.92
N VAL A 80 -7.43 -9.22 7.76
CA VAL A 80 -6.58 -8.80 6.64
C VAL A 80 -7.19 -7.60 5.92
N ARG A 81 -8.52 -7.55 5.80
CA ARG A 81 -9.24 -6.44 5.16
C ARG A 81 -9.17 -5.14 5.96
N GLU A 82 -9.27 -5.23 7.29
CA GLU A 82 -9.29 -4.04 8.17
C GLU A 82 -7.89 -3.51 8.49
N TRP A 83 -6.86 -4.36 8.39
CA TRP A 83 -5.49 -4.00 8.74
C TRP A 83 -4.93 -2.76 8.01
N PRO A 84 -5.14 -2.57 6.69
CA PRO A 84 -4.68 -1.37 5.97
C PRO A 84 -5.39 -0.10 6.43
N SER A 85 -6.70 -0.17 6.66
CA SER A 85 -7.53 0.98 7.06
C SER A 85 -7.10 1.55 8.41
N ALA A 86 -6.53 0.72 9.30
CA ALA A 86 -5.96 1.17 10.57
C ALA A 86 -4.59 1.88 10.43
N ARG A 87 -3.96 1.81 9.25
CA ARG A 87 -2.56 2.24 9.02
C ARG A 87 -2.39 3.25 7.90
N LEU A 88 -3.41 3.40 7.07
CA LEU A 88 -3.51 4.34 5.96
C LEU A 88 -4.66 5.31 6.27
N GLU A 89 -4.62 6.54 5.76
CA GLU A 89 -5.65 7.53 6.08
C GLU A 89 -7.02 7.09 5.54
N PRO A 90 -8.07 6.99 6.39
CA PRO A 90 -9.35 6.35 6.04
C PRO A 90 -10.07 6.97 4.84
N SER A 91 -9.90 8.27 4.62
CA SER A 91 -10.52 9.03 3.52
C SER A 91 -9.96 8.68 2.13
N SER A 92 -8.84 7.96 2.07
CA SER A 92 -8.12 7.67 0.82
C SER A 92 -8.13 6.18 0.43
N VAL A 93 -8.56 5.24 1.30
CA VAL A 93 -8.37 3.80 1.05
C VAL A 93 -9.56 3.15 0.35
N GLY A 94 -9.33 2.64 -0.86
CA GLY A 94 -10.17 1.67 -1.56
C GLY A 94 -9.52 0.28 -1.57
N THR A 95 -10.30 -0.78 -1.36
CA THR A 95 -9.84 -2.16 -1.55
C THR A 95 -10.21 -2.61 -2.96
N CYS A 96 -9.22 -3.06 -3.73
CA CYS A 96 -9.45 -3.63 -5.05
C CYS A 96 -9.45 -5.15 -4.93
N THR A 97 -10.61 -5.77 -5.07
CA THR A 97 -10.69 -7.23 -5.22
C THR A 97 -10.33 -7.60 -6.66
N SER A 98 -9.40 -8.53 -6.83
CA SER A 98 -9.07 -9.14 -8.13
C SER A 98 -10.25 -9.93 -8.69
#